data_AF-A0A7C3QTG3-F1
#
_entry.id   AF-A0A7C3QTG3-F1
#
_cell.length_a   1.000
_cell.length_b   1.000
_cell.length_c   1.000
_cell.angle_alpha   90.00
_cell.angle_beta   90.00
_cell.angle_gamma   90.00
#
_symmetry.space_group_name_H-M   'P 1'
#
loop_
_entity.id
_entity.type
_entity.pdbx_description
1 polymer ?
#
loop_
_entity_poly.entity_id
_entity_poly.type
_entity_poly.pdbx_seq_one_letter_code
_entity_poly.pdbx_strand_id
1 'polypeptide(L)' 'MPRPWGCRVVSGEGIRRCVVCHAPLEGERYARTSFCSNRCRKIDLARWLNEEYRIREEGENATESGEEASGFGQGDER' A
#
# COMPACT_ATOMS: atom_id res chain seq x y z
N MET A 1 29.75 10.36 -20.02
CA MET A 1 28.42 10.68 -20.57
C MET A 1 27.39 10.58 -19.45
N PRO A 2 26.65 11.65 -19.11
CA PRO A 2 25.65 11.62 -18.04
C PRO A 2 24.35 10.97 -18.54
N ARG A 3 23.68 10.20 -17.67
CA ARG A 3 22.42 9.51 -18.02
C ARG A 3 21.27 10.53 -18.07
N PRO A 4 20.40 10.53 -19.09
CA PRO A 4 19.44 11.62 -19.34
C PRO A 4 18.24 11.71 -18.38
N TRP A 5 18.15 10.84 -17.38
CA TRP A 5 17.00 10.71 -16.48
C TRP A 5 17.56 10.84 -15.07
N GLY A 6 17.14 11.88 -14.33
CA GLY A 6 17.66 12.29 -13.02
C GLY A 6 17.48 11.29 -11.87
N CYS A 7 17.54 9.99 -12.14
CA CYS A 7 17.47 8.92 -11.14
C CYS A 7 18.79 8.89 -10.35
N ARG A 8 18.83 9.62 -9.24
CA ARG A 8 19.87 9.53 -8.23
C ARG A 8 19.77 8.15 -7.58
N VAL A 9 20.68 7.25 -7.92
CA VAL A 9 20.88 6.02 -7.14
C VAL A 9 21.43 6.44 -5.78
N VAL A 10 20.59 6.41 -4.76
CA VAL A 10 21.03 6.61 -3.38
C VAL A 10 21.70 5.30 -2.96
N SER A 11 23.03 5.29 -2.86
CA SER A 11 23.79 4.15 -2.34
C SER A 11 23.35 3.89 -0.89
N GLY A 12 22.48 2.91 -0.71
CA GLY A 12 21.87 2.60 0.57
C GLY A 12 22.78 1.75 1.45
N GLU A 13 23.68 2.38 2.20
CA GLU A 13 24.32 1.79 3.39
C GLU A 13 23.40 1.96 4.61
N GLY A 14 22.17 1.46 4.49
CA GLY A 14 21.19 1.45 5.56
C GLY A 14 20.69 0.03 5.79
N ILE A 15 20.60 -0.39 7.06
CA ILE A 15 19.99 -1.67 7.45
C ILE A 15 18.61 -1.75 6.79
N ARG A 16 18.44 -2.73 5.90
CA ARG A 16 17.17 -3.01 5.24
C ARG A 16 16.16 -3.44 6.30
N ARG A 17 14.88 -3.13 6.10
CA ARG A 17 13.81 -3.48 7.05
C ARG A 17 12.74 -4.33 6.39
N CYS A 18 12.12 -5.21 7.17
CA CYS A 18 10.98 -6.00 6.74
C CYS A 18 9.80 -5.09 6.37
N VAL A 19 9.21 -5.23 5.18
CA VAL A 19 8.13 -4.33 4.73
C VAL A 19 6.80 -4.53 5.49
N VAL A 20 6.68 -5.61 6.25
CA VAL A 20 5.44 -5.95 6.98
C VAL A 20 5.52 -5.57 8.46
N CYS A 21 6.65 -5.84 9.12
CA CYS A 21 6.80 -5.63 10.57
C CYS A 21 7.97 -4.73 10.95
N HIS A 22 8.71 -4.21 9.97
CA HIS A 22 9.85 -3.30 10.13
C HIS A 22 11.05 -3.85 10.94
N ALA A 23 11.06 -5.16 11.22
CA ALA A 23 12.22 -5.82 11.82
C ALA A 23 13.48 -5.62 10.96
N PRO A 24 14.66 -5.45 11.57
CA PRO A 24 15.92 -5.30 10.85
C PRO A 24 16.26 -6.57 10.05
N LEU A 25 16.70 -6.38 8.81
CA LEU A 25 17.14 -7.45 7.91
C LEU A 25 18.68 -7.40 7.83
N GLU A 26 19.31 -8.16 8.73
CA GLU A 26 20.76 -8.17 8.90
C GLU A 26 21.44 -9.38 8.24
N GLY A 27 22.51 -9.09 7.50
CA GLY A 27 23.39 -10.08 6.89
C GLY A 27 22.92 -10.64 5.55
N GLU A 28 23.80 -11.43 4.94
CA GLU A 28 23.64 -11.93 3.57
C GLU A 28 22.37 -12.77 3.35
N ARG A 29 21.89 -13.45 4.41
CA ARG A 29 20.65 -14.24 4.35
C ARG A 29 19.44 -13.43 3.91
N TYR A 30 19.46 -12.11 4.14
CA TYR A 30 18.38 -11.21 3.76
C TYR A 30 18.69 -10.32 2.54
N ALA A 31 19.85 -10.50 1.89
CA ALA A 31 20.26 -9.67 0.75
C ALA A 31 19.24 -9.67 -0.39
N ARG A 32 18.50 -10.77 -0.56
CA ARG A 32 17.51 -10.98 -1.64
C ARG A 32 16.06 -11.05 -1.17
N THR A 33 15.75 -10.68 0.07
CA THR A 33 14.36 -10.71 0.58
C THR A 33 13.99 -9.40 1.26
N SER A 34 12.70 -9.07 1.18
CA SER A 34 12.06 -7.93 1.85
C SER A 34 11.33 -8.34 3.14
N PHE A 35 11.38 -9.61 3.52
CA PHE A 35 10.66 -10.17 4.67
C PHE A 35 11.60 -10.88 5.66
N CYS A 36 11.33 -10.72 6.96
CA CYS A 36 12.12 -11.39 8.01
C CYS A 36 11.77 -12.86 8.22
N SER A 37 10.57 -13.30 7.78
CA SER A 37 10.05 -14.66 8.01
C SER A 37 8.97 -15.06 6.99
N ASN A 38 8.68 -16.36 6.91
CA ASN A 38 7.58 -16.90 6.10
C ASN A 38 6.21 -16.31 6.51
N ARG A 39 6.01 -16.04 7.80
CA ARG A 39 4.80 -15.40 8.33
C ARG A 39 4.57 -14.02 7.69
N CYS A 40 5.59 -13.17 7.65
CA CYS A 40 5.48 -11.85 7.04
C CYS A 40 5.18 -11.93 5.54
N ARG A 41 5.80 -12.87 4.83
CA ARG A 41 5.51 -13.11 3.40
C ARG A 41 4.03 -13.48 3.16
N LYS A 42 3.45 -14.32 4.01
CA LYS A 42 2.03 -14.72 3.91
C LYS A 42 1.08 -13.58 4.24
N ILE A 43 1.40 -12.75 5.23
CA ILE A 43 0.59 -11.57 5.59
C ILE A 43 0.55 -10.59 4.42
N ASP A 44 1.71 -10.28 3.83
CA ASP A 44 1.77 -9.38 2.67
C ASP A 44 0.93 -9.93 1.51
N LEU A 45 1.07 -11.22 1.19
CA LEU A 45 0.25 -11.88 0.19
C LEU A 45 -1.26 -11.78 0.48
N ALA A 46 -1.67 -11.95 1.74
CA ALA A 46 -3.07 -11.82 2.13
C ALA A 46 -3.58 -10.38 1.88
N ARG A 47 -2.79 -9.35 2.20
CA ARG A 47 -3.14 -7.95 1.92
C ARG A 47 -3.35 -7.67 0.44
N TRP A 48 -2.52 -8.27 -0.42
CA TRP A 48 -2.72 -8.21 -1.87
C TRP A 48 -4.02 -8.89 -2.30
N LEU A 49 -4.27 -10.10 -1.81
CA LEU A 49 -5.47 -10.88 -2.17
C LEU A 49 -6.77 -10.25 -1.62
N ASN A 50 -6.68 -9.48 -0.55
CA ASN A 50 -7.79 -8.74 0.06
C ASN A 50 -7.93 -7.31 -0.50
N GLU A 51 -7.16 -6.95 -1.53
CA GLU A 51 -7.20 -5.61 -2.16
C GLU A 51 -6.92 -4.44 -1.19
N GLU A 52 -6.19 -4.70 -0.10
CA GLU A 52 -5.82 -3.65 0.88
C GLU A 52 -4.82 -2.66 0.29
N TYR A 53 -3.98 -3.11 -0.65
CA TYR A 53 -3.07 -2.25 -1.39
C TYR A 53 -3.77 -1.61 -2.60
N ARG A 54 -4.57 -0.57 -2.34
CA ARG A 54 -5.25 0.23 -3.38
C ARG A 54 -4.59 1.60 -3.59
N ILE A 55 -4.54 2.04 -4.84
CA ILE A 55 -4.15 3.42 -5.18
C ILE A 55 -5.39 4.29 -5.00
N ARG A 56 -5.28 5.36 -4.22
CA ARG A 56 -6.35 6.35 -4.07
C ARG A 56 -6.35 7.28 -5.27
N GLU A 57 -7.52 7.67 -5.74
CA GLU A 57 -7.64 8.69 -6.78
C GLU A 57 -7.33 10.08 -6.20
N GLU A 58 -6.73 10.94 -7.01
CA GLU A 58 -6.47 12.34 -6.66
C GLU A 58 -7.81 13.08 -6.48
N GLY A 59 -8.27 13.19 -5.24
CA GLY A 59 -9.53 13.85 -4.88
C GLY A 59 -10.32 13.13 -3.80
N GLU A 60 -10.04 11.85 -3.55
CA GLU A 60 -10.66 11.10 -2.46
C GLU A 60 -10.01 11.49 -1.11
N ASN A 61 -10.13 12.74 -0.67
CA ASN A 61 -9.87 13.10 0.72
C ASN A 61 -11.16 13.58 1.39
N ALA A 62 -11.57 12.80 2.41
CA ALA A 62 -12.37 13.19 3.57
C ALA A 62 -13.90 13.31 3.44
N THR A 63 -14.59 12.37 2.80
CA THR A 63 -16.01 12.12 3.11
C THR A 63 -16.38 10.65 2.98
N GLU A 64 -16.10 9.87 4.02
CA GLU A 64 -16.96 8.73 4.36
C GLU A 64 -17.88 9.19 5.50
N SER A 65 -19.08 9.64 5.11
CA SER A 65 -20.26 9.65 5.98
C SER A 65 -21.40 9.24 5.07
N GLY A 66 -21.57 7.92 4.93
CA GLY A 66 -22.72 7.34 4.26
C GLY A 66 -23.97 7.66 5.06
N GLU A 67 -24.72 8.66 4.61
CA GLU A 67 -26.14 8.81 4.93
C GLU A 67 -26.95 8.26 3.76
N GLU A 68 -27.33 6.99 3.93
CA GLU A 68 -28.43 6.36 3.22
C GLU A 68 -29.70 7.18 3.48
N ALA A 69 -30.15 7.97 2.51
CA ALA A 69 -31.52 8.48 2.49
C ALA A 69 -32.27 7.79 1.34
N SER A 70 -32.77 6.60 1.64
CA SER A 70 -33.90 6.02 0.91
C SER A 70 -35.11 6.95 1.08
N GLY A 71 -35.57 7.54 -0.03
CA GLY A 71 -36.74 8.40 -0.08
C GLY A 71 -37.69 7.96 -1.20
N PHE A 72 -38.55 6.99 -0.91
CA PHE A 72 -39.77 6.74 -1.68
C PHE A 72 -40.84 7.73 -1.22
N GLY A 73 -41.46 8.51 -2.12
CA GLY A 73 -42.52 9.45 -1.74
C GLY A 73 -43.12 10.30 -2.87
N GLN A 74 -43.98 9.67 -3.68
CA GLN A 74 -45.21 10.18 -4.33
C GLN A 74 -45.22 11.56 -5.02
N GLY A 75 -45.24 11.53 -6.36
CA GLY A 75 -45.78 12.62 -7.19
C GLY A 75 -47.23 12.34 -7.57
N ASP A 76 -48.12 13.20 -7.09
CA ASP A 76 -49.53 13.36 -7.43
C ASP A 76 -49.63 13.83 -8.90
N GLU A 77 -50.32 13.09 -9.78
CA GLU A 77 -50.57 13.48 -11.17
C GLU A 77 -52.09 13.60 -11.40
N ARG A 78 -52.42 14.72 -12.06
CA ARG A 78 -53.70 15.44 -12.17
C ARG A 78 -54.86 14.72 -12.86
#